data_AF-A0A497FSX2-F1
#
_entry.id   AF-A0A497FSX2-F1
#
_cell.length_a   1.000
_cell.length_b   1.000
_cell.length_c   1.000
_cell.angle_alpha   90.00
_cell.angle_beta   90.00
_cell.angle_gamma   90.00
#
_symmetry.space_group_name_H-M   'P 1'
#
loop_
_entity.id
_entity.type
_entity.pdbx_description
1 polymer ?
#
loop_
_entity_poly.entity_id
_entity_poly.type
_entity_poly.pdbx_seq_one_letter_code
_entity_poly.pdbx_strand_id
1 'polypeptide(L)'
;DIDVAVWIKSLEKAFYYTVNYSVKLEIKIGYPVDVHVLNEAPLSFRYHVFTRGKLLFSKDEYLRSLIVNTTIREYLDFKLLEKLVLKESTRVRRP
;
A
#
# COMPACT_ATOMS: atom_id res chain seq x y z
N ASP A 1 -9.75 3.16 -14.72
CA ASP A 1 -9.92 3.16 -13.26
C ASP A 1 -8.88 4.07 -12.65
N ILE A 2 -9.21 4.75 -11.55
CA ILE A 2 -8.31 5.67 -10.84
C ILE A 2 -8.14 5.15 -9.42
N ASP A 3 -7.03 4.48 -9.13
CA ASP A 3 -6.70 4.02 -7.78
C ASP A 3 -6.09 5.15 -6.94
N VAL A 4 -6.70 5.42 -5.78
CA VAL A 4 -6.24 6.45 -4.84
C VAL A 4 -5.95 5.84 -3.47
N ALA A 5 -4.70 5.90 -3.06
CA ALA A 5 -4.29 5.44 -1.73
C ALA A 5 -4.27 6.61 -0.73
N VAL A 6 -4.89 6.42 0.44
CA VAL A 6 -4.98 7.43 1.50
C VAL A 6 -4.41 6.92 2.82
N TRP A 7 -3.70 7.79 3.53
CA TRP A 7 -3.33 7.57 4.93
C TRP A 7 -4.21 8.43 5.83
N ILE A 8 -4.89 7.80 6.79
CA ILE A 8 -5.88 8.47 7.65
C ILE A 8 -5.47 8.40 9.12
N LYS A 9 -5.87 9.39 9.91
CA LYS A 9 -5.60 9.42 11.36
C LYS A 9 -6.55 8.54 12.18
N SER A 10 -7.76 8.32 11.67
CA SER A 10 -8.91 7.78 12.40
C SER A 10 -9.39 6.56 11.61
N LEU A 11 -8.99 5.37 12.07
CA LEU A 11 -9.21 4.10 11.36
C LEU A 11 -10.67 3.67 11.37
N GLU A 12 -11.45 4.16 12.32
CA GLU A 12 -12.91 4.01 12.33
C GLU A 12 -13.58 4.60 11.07
N LYS A 13 -12.88 5.48 10.34
CA LYS A 13 -13.35 6.03 9.05
C LYS A 13 -12.88 5.23 7.84
N ALA A 14 -12.15 4.13 8.01
CA ALA A 14 -11.58 3.39 6.88
C ALA A 14 -12.68 2.95 5.89
N PHE A 15 -13.76 2.36 6.40
CA PHE A 15 -14.91 1.96 5.58
C PHE A 15 -15.54 3.13 4.82
N TYR A 16 -15.70 4.28 5.48
CA TYR A 16 -16.23 5.48 4.85
C TYR A 16 -15.37 5.92 3.65
N TYR A 17 -14.04 5.88 3.77
CA TYR A 17 -13.15 6.25 2.67
C TYR A 17 -13.20 5.24 1.53
N THR A 18 -13.12 3.95 1.84
CA THR A 18 -13.09 2.89 0.83
C THR A 18 -14.41 2.77 0.05
N VAL A 19 -15.55 3.03 0.67
CA VAL A 19 -16.87 2.83 0.05
C VAL A 19 -17.54 4.16 -0.28
N ASN A 20 -17.97 4.90 0.75
CA ASN A 20 -18.79 6.09 0.54
C ASN A 20 -18.04 7.22 -0.17
N TYR A 21 -16.75 7.40 0.13
CA TYR A 21 -15.95 8.47 -0.48
C TYR A 21 -15.52 8.13 -1.90
N SER A 22 -15.20 6.87 -2.20
CA SER A 22 -14.97 6.36 -3.57
C SER A 22 -16.15 6.72 -4.48
N VAL A 23 -17.37 6.30 -4.11
CA VAL A 23 -18.59 6.61 -4.89
C VAL A 23 -18.80 8.12 -5.08
N LYS A 24 -18.54 8.93 -4.04
CA LYS A 24 -18.64 10.39 -4.15
C LYS A 24 -17.62 10.97 -5.14
N LEU A 25 -16.40 10.44 -5.17
CA LEU A 25 -15.37 10.85 -6.13
C LEU A 25 -15.74 10.44 -7.54
N GLU A 26 -16.25 9.22 -7.74
CA GLU A 26 -16.70 8.74 -9.04
C GLU A 26 -17.75 9.65 -9.67
N ILE A 27 -18.80 9.99 -8.90
CA ILE A 27 -19.87 10.89 -9.36
C ILE A 27 -19.30 12.27 -9.72
N LYS A 28 -18.35 12.77 -8.94
CA LYS A 28 -17.78 14.11 -9.12
C LYS A 28 -16.79 14.19 -10.29
N ILE A 29 -16.00 13.14 -10.50
CA ILE A 29 -14.93 13.11 -11.50
C ILE A 29 -15.45 12.55 -12.83
N GLY A 30 -16.50 11.74 -12.82
CA GLY A 30 -17.08 11.09 -14.00
C GLY A 30 -16.30 9.85 -14.46
N TYR A 31 -15.39 9.33 -13.63
CA TYR A 31 -14.60 8.13 -13.88
C TYR A 31 -14.59 7.22 -12.65
N PRO A 32 -14.51 5.89 -12.80
CA PRO A 32 -14.34 4.95 -11.69
C PRO A 32 -13.09 5.31 -10.86
N VAL A 33 -13.25 5.35 -9.54
CA VAL A 33 -12.24 5.78 -8.58
C VAL A 33 -12.30 4.88 -7.35
N ASP A 34 -11.28 4.04 -7.18
CA ASP A 34 -11.14 3.14 -6.05
C ASP A 34 -10.21 3.73 -4.98
N VAL A 35 -10.75 3.96 -3.78
CA VAL A 35 -9.99 4.49 -2.65
C VAL A 35 -9.53 3.37 -1.72
N HIS A 36 -8.23 3.31 -1.44
CA HIS A 36 -7.62 2.34 -0.54
C HIS A 36 -6.99 3.01 0.68
N VAL A 37 -7.28 2.50 1.88
CA VAL A 37 -6.66 2.97 3.13
C VAL A 37 -5.34 2.25 3.38
N LEU A 38 -4.25 3.01 3.41
CA LEU A 38 -2.88 2.47 3.53
C LEU A 38 -2.52 1.97 4.93
N ASN A 39 -3.16 2.49 5.97
CA ASN A 39 -2.80 2.22 7.36
C ASN A 39 -2.73 0.73 7.70
N GLU A 40 -3.68 -0.06 7.16
CA GLU A 40 -3.81 -1.50 7.41
C GLU A 40 -3.60 -2.33 6.13
N ALA A 41 -3.14 -1.68 5.05
CA ALA A 41 -2.94 -2.36 3.79
C ALA A 41 -1.77 -3.36 3.87
N PRO A 42 -1.84 -4.49 3.13
CA PRO A 42 -0.75 -5.44 3.05
C PRO A 42 0.58 -4.78 2.68
N LEU A 43 1.69 -5.31 3.21
CA LEU A 43 3.04 -4.78 2.98
C LEU A 43 3.37 -4.61 1.49
N SER A 44 3.02 -5.60 0.66
CA SER A 44 3.21 -5.54 -0.79
C SER A 44 2.45 -4.39 -1.45
N PHE A 45 1.20 -4.16 -1.03
CA PHE A 45 0.38 -3.06 -1.54
C PHE A 45 0.98 -1.70 -1.15
N ARG A 46 1.34 -1.52 0.13
CA ARG A 46 2.01 -0.29 0.59
C ARG A 46 3.30 -0.02 -0.19
N TYR A 47 4.13 -1.06 -0.40
CA TYR A 47 5.35 -0.97 -1.19
C TYR A 47 5.08 -0.52 -2.64
N HIS A 48 4.08 -1.12 -3.30
CA HIS A 48 3.70 -0.72 -4.66
C HIS A 48 3.23 0.73 -4.73
N VAL A 49 2.39 1.17 -3.79
CA VAL A 49 1.93 2.56 -3.73
C VAL A 49 3.10 3.53 -3.56
N PHE A 50 4.04 3.26 -2.65
CA PHE A 50 5.15 4.19 -2.41
C PHE A 50 6.22 4.19 -3.52
N THR A 51 6.40 3.09 -4.25
CA THR A 51 7.43 2.98 -5.29
C THR A 51 6.93 3.33 -6.69
N ARG A 52 5.63 3.16 -6.95
CA ARG A 52 5.04 3.37 -8.28
C ARG A 52 3.96 4.46 -8.32
N GLY A 53 3.39 4.79 -7.16
CA GLY A 53 2.36 5.81 -7.05
C GLY A 53 2.93 7.22 -7.23
N LYS A 54 2.03 8.16 -7.54
CA LYS A 54 2.33 9.59 -7.59
C LYS A 54 1.77 10.26 -6.33
N LEU A 55 2.64 10.91 -5.56
CA LEU A 55 2.20 11.68 -4.40
C LEU A 55 1.31 12.85 -4.83
N LEU A 56 0.05 12.85 -4.38
CA LEU A 56 -0.88 13.95 -4.65
C LEU A 56 -0.70 15.09 -3.65
N PHE A 57 -0.69 14.77 -2.36
CA PHE A 57 -0.39 15.70 -1.28
C PHE A 57 -0.03 14.94 -0.01
N SER A 58 0.53 15.65 0.96
CA SER A 58 0.82 15.14 2.29
C SER A 58 0.73 16.27 3.31
N LYS A 59 0.12 15.97 4.46
CA LYS A 59 -0.06 16.92 5.56
C LYS A 59 1.04 16.81 6.62
N ASP A 60 1.79 15.72 6.59
CA ASP A 60 2.85 15.41 7.57
C ASP A 60 3.96 14.66 6.83
N GLU A 61 4.95 15.41 6.36
CA GLU A 61 6.08 14.86 5.59
C GLU A 61 7.02 14.01 6.44
N TYR A 62 7.11 14.28 7.73
CA TYR A 62 7.91 13.47 8.65
C TYR A 62 7.30 12.08 8.78
N LEU A 63 6.00 12.01 9.10
CA LEU A 63 5.26 10.75 9.18
C LEU A 63 5.30 10.00 7.84
N ARG A 64 5.07 10.69 6.72
CA ARG A 64 5.14 10.07 5.39
C ARG A 64 6.52 9.45 5.15
N SER A 65 7.60 10.18 5.41
CA SER A 65 8.97 9.70 5.20
C SER A 65 9.28 8.49 6.08
N LEU A 66 8.83 8.49 7.33
CA LEU A 66 8.97 7.36 8.24
C LEU A 66 8.26 6.11 7.71
N ILE A 67 7.00 6.24 7.30
CA ILE A 67 6.20 5.10 6.79
C ILE A 67 6.82 4.55 5.50
N VAL A 68 7.23 5.42 4.58
CA VAL A 68 7.88 5.01 3.32
C VAL A 68 9.17 4.25 3.61
N ASN A 69 10.03 4.78 4.49
CA ASN A 69 11.29 4.13 4.84
C ASN A 69 11.06 2.75 5.47
N THR A 70 10.19 2.67 6.46
CA THR A 70 9.84 1.40 7.13
C THR A 70 9.27 0.39 6.15
N THR A 71 8.32 0.79 5.30
CA THR A 71 7.69 -0.10 4.32
C THR A 71 8.70 -0.65 3.31
N ILE A 72 9.62 0.19 2.81
CA ILE A 72 10.65 -0.25 1.87
C ILE A 72 11.58 -1.28 2.52
N ARG A 73 12.04 -1.01 3.74
CA ARG A 73 12.91 -1.93 4.49
C ARG A 73 12.23 -3.27 4.75
N GLU A 74 11.02 -3.24 5.33
CA GLU A 74 10.22 -4.44 5.60
C GLU A 74 10.01 -5.28 4.33
N TYR A 75 9.71 -4.64 3.20
CA TYR A 75 9.48 -5.36 1.95
C TYR A 75 10.77 -5.99 1.40
N LEU A 76 11.91 -5.30 1.48
CA LEU A 76 13.19 -5.85 1.04
C LEU A 76 13.61 -7.04 1.92
N ASP A 77 13.42 -6.95 3.24
CA ASP A 77 13.68 -8.04 4.18
C ASP A 77 12.78 -9.25 3.86
N PHE A 78 11.48 -9.00 3.64
CA PHE A 78 10.54 -10.03 3.20
C PHE A 78 10.98 -10.72 1.89
N LYS A 79 11.42 -9.95 0.89
CA LYS A 79 11.91 -10.49 -0.39
C LYS A 79 13.18 -11.30 -0.26
N LEU A 80 14.07 -10.91 0.65
CA LEU A 80 15.26 -11.70 0.95
C LEU A 80 14.87 -13.05 1.58
N LEU A 81 13.98 -13.04 2.57
CA LEU A 81 13.50 -14.27 3.22
C LEU A 81 12.80 -15.20 2.24
N GLU A 82 11.89 -14.67 1.41
CA GLU A 82 11.21 -15.42 0.35
C GLU A 82 12.23 -16.15 -0.55
N LYS A 83 13.28 -15.44 -0.99
CA LYS A 83 14.35 -16.01 -1.83
C LYS A 83 15.13 -17.12 -1.13
N LEU A 84 15.42 -16.97 0.17
CA LEU A 84 16.16 -17.98 0.94
C LEU A 84 15.33 -19.27 1.10
N VAL A 85 14.06 -19.14 1.45
CA VAL A 85 13.14 -20.28 1.60
C VAL A 85 12.95 -21.03 0.26
N LEU A 86 12.83 -20.31 -0.85
CA LEU A 86 12.78 -20.90 -2.20
C LEU A 86 14.07 -21.64 -2.56
N LYS A 87 15.23 -21.11 -2.16
CA LYS A 87 16.53 -21.76 -2.38
C LYS A 87 16.70 -23.04 -1.57
N GLU A 88 16.19 -23.07 -0.35
CA GLU A 88 16.25 -24.28 0.49
C GLU A 88 15.31 -25.37 -0.03
N SER A 89 14.06 -25.02 -0.36
CA SER A 89 13.09 -25.98 -0.90
C SER A 89 13.54 -26.60 -2.23
N THR A 90 14.24 -25.84 -3.08
CA THR A 90 14.83 -26.37 -4.33
C THR A 90 16.06 -27.23 -4.12
N ARG A 91 16.81 -27.06 -3.02
CA ARG A 91 17.92 -27.96 -2.65
C ARG A 91 17.43 -29.28 -2.07
N VAL A 92 16.39 -29.25 -1.24
CA VAL A 92 15.77 -30.46 -0.66
C VAL A 92 15.10 -31.33 -1.72
N ARG A 93 14.64 -30.74 -2.83
CA ARG A 93 13.94 -31.45 -3.93
C ARG A 93 14.86 -32.01 -5.02
N ARG A 94 16.18 -31.85 -4.93
CA ARG A 94 17.11 -32.47 -5.89
C ARG A 94 17.54 -33.85 -5.34
N PRO A 95 17.29 -34.96 -6.08
CA PRO A 95 17.72 -36.29 -5.68
C PRO A 95 19.24 -36.45 -5.75
#